data_AF-A0A382CXB9-F1
#
_entry.id   AF-A0A382CXB9-F1
#
_cell.length_a   1.000
_cell.length_b   1.000
_cell.length_c   1.000
_cell.angle_alpha   90.00
_cell.angle_beta   90.00
_cell.angle_gamma   90.00
#
_symmetry.space_group_name_H-M   'P 1'
#
loop_
_entity.id
_entity.type
_entity.pdbx_description
1 polymer ?
#
loop_
_entity_poly.entity_id
_entity_poly.type
_entity_poly.pdbx_seq_one_letter_code
_entity_poly.pdbx_strand_id
1 'polypeptide(L)'
;MTGLLVLFVVAWANMTIYLASSRTLTDRWSRALLALSVTLLPIVGFESISNSANLHFILVCASMVVLMGAQQTPWRMINDSALVIVTGLSTPLVLALLPVAGYRWWRDRRGEVSQTIPPVVVGWAIGTAGQFGSLAILGGGGTSRWGGDPGVARSAGKTLFLLLERVLGYNFLPFWPRISAEDYSHGVTSDLVVRALILVVFGGLLVVFFLRSVRVGLRCKETDQVLSVVVSLSVGIGYWLFLATVFSAEPRYAVFPAFCVLYCLLTSVGIYREPGRKERGKWPKVLFVPLMVIVGFASHWTPSEIRSDGPTWSAGLYVAAEGCRVPGAMTATVPIIPIYANWTVEL
;
A
#
# COMPACT_ATOMS: atom_id res chain seq x y z
N MET A 1 3.56 3.95 26.15
CA MET A 1 3.94 2.57 25.70
C MET A 1 3.53 2.27 24.26
N THR A 2 2.33 2.66 23.80
CA THR A 2 1.84 2.43 22.43
C THR A 2 2.73 3.04 21.34
N GLY A 3 3.21 4.28 21.51
CA GLY A 3 4.09 4.93 20.52
C GLY A 3 5.44 4.24 20.29
N LEU A 4 6.07 3.72 21.35
CA LEU A 4 7.34 2.97 21.23
C LEU A 4 7.16 1.65 20.47
N LEU A 5 6.04 0.96 20.72
CA LEU A 5 5.72 -0.28 20.01
C LEU A 5 5.44 -0.01 18.52
N VAL A 6 4.72 1.06 18.19
CA VAL A 6 4.50 1.51 16.82
C VAL A 6 5.83 1.79 16.11
N LEU A 7 6.71 2.60 16.73
CA LEU A 7 8.02 2.92 16.18
C LEU A 7 8.86 1.66 15.97
N PHE A 8 8.83 0.73 16.92
CA PHE A 8 9.53 -0.54 16.81
C PHE A 8 9.02 -1.37 15.61
N VAL A 9 7.69 -1.51 15.45
CA VAL A 9 7.09 -2.27 14.34
C VAL A 9 7.40 -1.62 12.99
N VAL A 10 7.32 -0.29 12.89
CA VAL A 10 7.65 0.44 11.67
C VAL A 10 9.14 0.31 11.33
N ALA A 11 10.03 0.47 12.31
CA ALA A 11 11.46 0.29 12.12
C ALA A 11 11.80 -1.16 11.70
N TRP A 12 11.12 -2.13 12.31
CA TRP A 12 11.26 -3.55 11.96
C TRP A 12 10.82 -3.83 10.51
N ALA A 13 9.68 -3.27 10.09
CA ALA A 13 9.19 -3.38 8.72
C ALA A 13 10.16 -2.74 7.71
N ASN A 14 10.58 -1.49 7.95
CA ASN A 14 11.51 -0.76 7.07
C ASN A 14 12.85 -1.49 6.93
N MET A 15 13.42 -1.94 8.05
CA MET A 15 14.68 -2.69 8.05
C MET A 15 14.54 -4.01 7.28
N THR A 16 13.43 -4.72 7.49
CA THR A 16 13.17 -5.97 6.78
C THR A 16 13.00 -5.74 5.27
N ILE A 17 12.28 -4.71 4.85
CA ILE A 17 12.15 -4.33 3.43
C ILE A 17 13.53 -4.03 2.82
N TYR A 18 14.37 -3.24 3.51
CA TYR A 18 15.71 -2.91 3.02
C TYR A 18 16.57 -4.15 2.82
N LEU A 19 16.52 -5.11 3.74
CA LEU A 19 17.32 -6.34 3.68
C LEU A 19 16.77 -7.33 2.64
N ALA A 20 15.46 -7.55 2.61
CA ALA A 20 14.81 -8.54 1.73
C ALA A 20 14.78 -8.11 0.25
N SER A 21 14.76 -6.80 -0.04
CA SER A 21 14.77 -6.26 -1.41
C SER A 21 16.09 -6.44 -2.17
N SER A 22 17.17 -6.87 -1.50
CA SER A 22 18.51 -7.03 -2.09
C SER A 22 18.59 -7.96 -3.30
N ARG A 23 17.63 -8.87 -3.47
CA ARG A 23 17.58 -9.76 -4.64
C ARG A 23 17.02 -9.09 -5.90
N THR A 24 16.07 -8.16 -5.76
CA THR A 24 15.42 -7.51 -6.91
C THR A 24 15.93 -6.10 -7.16
N LEU A 25 16.41 -5.41 -6.11
CA LEU A 25 17.01 -4.10 -6.19
C LEU A 25 18.48 -4.21 -5.76
N THR A 26 19.39 -3.97 -6.69
CA THR A 26 20.85 -3.97 -6.45
C THR A 26 21.31 -2.66 -5.81
N ASP A 27 20.75 -1.54 -6.27
CA ASP A 27 21.10 -0.19 -5.81
C ASP A 27 20.63 0.07 -4.37
N ARG A 28 21.56 0.51 -3.52
CA ARG A 28 21.29 0.85 -2.11
C ARG A 28 20.26 1.96 -1.96
N TRP A 29 20.24 2.92 -2.89
CA TRP A 29 19.33 4.06 -2.81
C TRP A 29 17.90 3.66 -3.17
N SER A 30 17.71 2.85 -4.21
CA SER A 30 16.41 2.25 -4.52
C SER A 30 15.88 1.40 -3.36
N ARG A 31 16.74 0.62 -2.70
CA ARG A 31 16.34 -0.16 -1.52
C ARG A 31 15.94 0.72 -0.34
N ALA A 32 16.70 1.78 -0.07
CA ALA A 32 16.39 2.74 0.98
C ALA A 32 15.08 3.49 0.69
N LEU A 33 14.89 3.92 -0.56
CA LEU A 33 13.66 4.59 -1.00
C LEU A 33 12.44 3.67 -0.87
N LEU A 34 12.56 2.40 -1.27
CA LEU A 34 11.49 1.41 -1.07
C LEU A 34 11.20 1.20 0.42
N ALA A 35 12.22 1.04 1.26
CA ALA A 35 12.06 0.84 2.70
C ALA A 35 11.41 2.04 3.38
N LEU A 36 11.77 3.26 3.01
CA LEU A 36 11.18 4.47 3.58
C LEU A 36 9.78 4.77 3.01
N SER A 37 9.43 4.21 1.86
CA SER A 37 8.16 4.49 1.20
C SER A 37 6.94 4.06 2.02
N VAL A 38 7.02 2.99 2.81
CA VAL A 38 5.89 2.57 3.66
C VAL A 38 5.57 3.58 4.77
N THR A 39 6.47 4.51 5.04
CA THR A 39 6.26 5.65 5.97
C THR A 39 6.09 6.99 5.27
N LEU A 40 6.71 7.17 4.11
CA LEU A 40 6.78 8.45 3.39
C LEU A 40 5.82 8.58 2.21
N LEU A 41 5.13 7.50 1.82
CA LEU A 41 4.09 7.58 0.81
C LEU A 41 3.00 8.57 1.26
N PRO A 42 2.63 9.57 0.46
CA PRO A 42 1.63 10.56 0.84
C PRO A 42 0.30 9.97 1.30
N ILE A 43 -0.14 8.86 0.68
CA ILE A 43 -1.37 8.18 1.06
C ILE A 43 -1.33 7.65 2.50
N VAL A 44 -0.14 7.34 3.02
CA VAL A 44 0.05 6.91 4.41
C VAL A 44 -0.22 8.06 5.38
N GLY A 45 -0.03 9.33 4.99
CA GLY A 45 -0.34 10.49 5.84
C GLY A 45 -1.83 10.70 6.13
N PHE A 46 -2.72 10.16 5.29
CA PHE A 46 -4.16 10.10 5.60
C PHE A 46 -4.46 9.13 6.73
N GLU A 47 -3.61 8.11 6.88
CA GLU A 47 -3.67 7.19 8.00
C GLU A 47 -2.73 7.66 9.11
N SER A 48 -3.11 7.41 10.35
CA SER A 48 -2.21 7.72 11.45
C SER A 48 -1.11 6.67 11.50
N ILE A 49 0.12 7.08 11.18
CA ILE A 49 1.33 6.27 11.39
C ILE A 49 1.48 5.94 12.89
N SER A 50 1.00 6.81 13.79
CA SER A 50 1.00 6.58 15.24
C SER A 50 -0.17 5.73 15.75
N ASN A 51 -1.12 5.34 14.89
CA ASN A 51 -2.22 4.47 15.26
C ASN A 51 -1.84 3.00 15.05
N SER A 52 -1.71 2.28 16.16
CA SER A 52 -1.45 0.84 16.18
C SER A 52 -2.44 0.02 15.35
N ALA A 53 -3.69 0.49 15.20
CA ALA A 53 -4.72 -0.21 14.43
C ALA A 53 -4.40 -0.30 12.92
N ASN A 54 -3.59 0.61 12.39
CA ASN A 54 -3.31 0.70 10.95
C ASN A 54 -1.96 0.08 10.53
N LEU A 55 -1.16 -0.39 11.49
CA LEU A 55 0.15 -0.99 11.24
C LEU A 55 0.08 -2.19 10.28
N HIS A 56 -1.05 -2.88 10.23
CA HIS A 56 -1.25 -4.03 9.37
C HIS A 56 -1.07 -3.70 7.87
N PHE A 57 -1.38 -2.48 7.41
CA PHE A 57 -1.14 -2.09 6.01
C PHE A 57 0.36 -2.00 5.68
N ILE A 58 1.18 -1.50 6.61
CA ILE A 58 2.64 -1.44 6.48
C ILE A 58 3.23 -2.86 6.50
N LEU A 59 2.72 -3.71 7.40
CA LEU A 59 3.13 -5.10 7.54
C LEU A 59 2.83 -5.94 6.29
N VAL A 60 1.70 -5.69 5.61
CA VAL A 60 1.38 -6.35 4.32
C VAL A 60 2.40 -5.94 3.23
N CYS A 61 2.81 -4.67 3.17
CA CYS A 61 3.85 -4.22 2.26
C CYS A 61 5.19 -4.93 2.54
N ALA A 62 5.61 -5.00 3.81
CA ALA A 62 6.83 -5.69 4.20
C ALA A 62 6.77 -7.20 3.88
N SER A 63 5.64 -7.85 4.17
CA SER A 63 5.41 -9.27 3.87
C SER A 63 5.53 -9.59 2.39
N MET A 64 5.02 -8.72 1.52
CA MET A 64 5.19 -8.85 0.07
C MET A 64 6.67 -8.84 -0.33
N VAL A 65 7.47 -7.90 0.19
CA VAL A 65 8.91 -7.82 -0.14
C VAL A 65 9.66 -9.04 0.37
N VAL A 66 9.32 -9.50 1.58
CA VAL A 66 9.89 -10.71 2.18
C VAL A 66 9.59 -11.97 1.34
N LEU A 67 8.35 -12.12 0.86
CA LEU A 67 7.97 -13.22 -0.02
C LEU A 67 8.66 -13.13 -1.40
N MET A 68 8.88 -11.92 -1.93
CA MET A 68 9.63 -11.71 -3.18
C MET A 68 11.15 -11.93 -3.02
N GLY A 69 11.67 -11.64 -1.84
CA GLY A 69 13.10 -11.65 -1.50
C GLY A 69 13.70 -13.06 -1.39
N ALA A 70 14.98 -13.11 -0.99
CA ALA A 70 15.66 -14.36 -0.68
C ALA A 70 16.15 -14.38 0.78
N GLN A 71 15.85 -15.47 1.49
CA GLN A 71 16.42 -15.77 2.80
C GLN A 71 17.85 -16.30 2.61
N GLN A 72 18.85 -15.45 2.83
CA GLN A 72 20.27 -15.83 2.69
C GLN A 72 20.88 -16.40 3.98
N THR A 73 20.30 -16.07 5.14
CA THR A 73 20.84 -16.48 6.45
C THR A 73 19.73 -17.05 7.33
N PRO A 74 20.07 -17.94 8.30
CA PRO A 74 19.09 -18.48 9.25
C PRO A 74 18.35 -17.39 10.02
N TRP A 75 19.07 -16.34 10.44
CA TRP A 75 18.46 -15.19 11.13
C TRP A 75 17.44 -14.45 10.27
N ARG A 76 17.73 -14.25 8.98
CA ARG A 76 16.75 -13.67 8.06
C ARG A 76 15.54 -14.58 7.91
N MET A 77 15.75 -15.88 7.82
CA MET A 77 14.65 -16.84 7.70
C MET A 77 13.69 -16.80 8.89
N ILE A 78 14.23 -16.71 10.11
CA ILE A 78 13.43 -16.57 11.33
C ILE A 78 12.69 -15.23 11.34
N ASN A 79 13.41 -14.12 11.10
CA ASN A 79 12.85 -12.77 11.08
C ASN A 79 11.71 -12.63 10.06
N ASP A 80 11.95 -13.07 8.84
CA ASP A 80 11.03 -12.98 7.71
C ASP A 80 9.76 -13.82 7.96
N SER A 81 9.93 -15.04 8.50
CA SER A 81 8.81 -15.90 8.85
C SER A 81 7.98 -15.31 9.99
N ALA A 82 8.65 -14.77 11.03
CA ALA A 82 7.98 -14.13 12.15
C ALA A 82 7.17 -12.89 11.70
N LEU A 83 7.75 -12.04 10.86
CA LEU A 83 7.07 -10.86 10.31
C LEU A 83 5.80 -11.25 9.55
N VAL A 84 5.88 -12.28 8.71
CA VAL A 84 4.75 -12.72 7.89
C VAL A 84 3.68 -13.41 8.74
N ILE A 85 4.05 -14.17 9.78
CA ILE A 85 3.10 -14.72 10.76
C ILE A 85 2.38 -13.61 11.50
N VAL A 86 3.10 -12.63 12.04
CA VAL A 86 2.53 -11.47 12.75
C VAL A 86 1.60 -10.69 11.82
N THR A 87 2.01 -10.49 10.57
CA THR A 87 1.16 -9.87 9.55
C THR A 87 -0.13 -10.66 9.36
N GLY A 88 -0.05 -11.98 9.19
CA GLY A 88 -1.22 -12.80 8.96
C GLY A 88 -2.19 -12.80 10.14
N LEU A 89 -1.67 -12.95 11.36
CA LEU A 89 -2.47 -12.86 12.59
C LEU A 89 -3.06 -11.46 12.83
N SER A 90 -2.53 -10.42 12.19
CA SER A 90 -3.04 -9.04 12.34
C SER A 90 -4.18 -8.71 11.38
N THR A 91 -4.24 -9.34 10.20
CA THR A 91 -5.20 -8.94 9.17
C THR A 91 -5.54 -10.04 8.16
N PRO A 92 -6.83 -10.22 7.79
CA PRO A 92 -7.20 -11.16 6.73
C PRO A 92 -6.70 -10.73 5.34
N LEU A 93 -6.26 -9.47 5.21
CA LEU A 93 -5.73 -8.89 3.96
C LEU A 93 -4.46 -9.59 3.47
N VAL A 94 -3.75 -10.30 4.37
CA VAL A 94 -2.57 -11.09 4.01
C VAL A 94 -2.89 -12.17 2.95
N LEU A 95 -4.15 -12.59 2.83
CA LEU A 95 -4.60 -13.56 1.84
C LEU A 95 -4.34 -13.06 0.41
N ALA A 96 -4.37 -11.74 0.19
CA ALA A 96 -4.05 -11.15 -1.11
C ALA A 96 -2.61 -11.43 -1.56
N LEU A 97 -1.72 -11.83 -0.64
CA LEU A 97 -0.35 -12.23 -0.95
C LEU A 97 -0.24 -13.68 -1.46
N LEU A 98 -1.35 -14.42 -1.58
CA LEU A 98 -1.38 -15.78 -2.13
C LEU A 98 -0.63 -15.90 -3.47
N PRO A 99 -0.79 -15.01 -4.47
CA PRO A 99 -0.04 -15.10 -5.72
C PRO A 99 1.46 -14.89 -5.53
N VAL A 100 1.87 -14.05 -4.57
CA VAL A 100 3.28 -13.81 -4.22
C VAL A 100 3.88 -15.05 -3.54
N ALA A 101 3.14 -15.67 -2.61
CA ALA A 101 3.54 -16.90 -1.94
C ALA A 101 3.66 -18.06 -2.95
N GLY A 102 2.69 -18.18 -3.87
CA GLY A 102 2.73 -19.14 -4.97
C GLY A 102 3.92 -18.92 -5.91
N TYR A 103 4.21 -17.66 -6.26
CA TYR A 103 5.40 -17.30 -7.03
C TYR A 103 6.69 -17.70 -6.31
N ARG A 104 6.82 -17.37 -5.02
CA ARG A 104 7.99 -17.74 -4.19
C ARG A 104 8.22 -19.24 -4.17
N TRP A 105 7.16 -20.00 -3.92
CA TRP A 105 7.20 -21.47 -3.90
C TRP A 105 7.59 -22.05 -5.26
N TRP A 106 6.99 -21.57 -6.34
CA TRP A 106 7.29 -22.01 -7.71
C TRP A 106 8.73 -21.67 -8.11
N ARG A 107 9.21 -20.47 -7.78
CA ARG A 107 10.58 -20.03 -8.09
C ARG A 107 11.60 -20.90 -7.38
N ASP A 108 11.42 -21.16 -6.09
CA ASP A 108 12.39 -21.89 -5.28
C ASP A 108 12.45 -23.37 -5.66
N ARG A 109 11.31 -23.96 -6.06
CA ARG A 109 11.26 -25.31 -6.62
C ARG A 109 12.06 -25.50 -7.92
N ARG A 110 12.23 -24.43 -8.72
CA ARG A 110 13.04 -24.48 -9.95
C ARG A 110 14.53 -24.29 -9.69
N GLY A 111 14.92 -23.78 -8.52
CA GLY A 111 16.32 -23.68 -8.13
C GLY A 111 16.83 -25.03 -7.61
N GLU A 112 18.06 -25.39 -7.95
CA GLU A 112 18.72 -26.67 -7.58
C GLU A 112 18.87 -26.93 -6.05
N VAL A 113 18.38 -26.03 -5.20
CA VAL A 113 18.82 -25.92 -3.80
C VAL A 113 17.90 -26.67 -2.81
N SER A 114 16.61 -26.90 -3.10
CA SER A 114 15.76 -27.78 -2.26
C SER A 114 14.34 -27.96 -2.83
N GLN A 115 13.77 -29.16 -2.73
CA GLN A 115 12.34 -29.41 -3.00
C GLN A 115 11.41 -28.99 -1.84
N THR A 116 11.95 -28.51 -0.72
CA THR A 116 11.17 -28.15 0.48
C THR A 116 10.45 -26.80 0.31
N ILE A 117 9.28 -26.68 0.95
CA ILE A 117 8.52 -25.42 0.97
C ILE A 117 9.30 -24.37 1.77
N PRO A 118 9.48 -23.14 1.25
CA PRO A 118 10.20 -22.10 1.99
C PRO A 118 9.52 -21.80 3.34
N PRO A 119 10.26 -21.70 4.46
CA PRO A 119 9.67 -21.45 5.78
C PRO A 119 8.83 -20.17 5.86
N VAL A 120 9.18 -19.15 5.08
CA VAL A 120 8.37 -17.91 4.97
C VAL A 120 6.97 -18.17 4.39
N VAL A 121 6.85 -19.10 3.42
CA VAL A 121 5.56 -19.48 2.82
C VAL A 121 4.74 -20.28 3.84
N VAL A 122 5.39 -21.12 4.63
CA VAL A 122 4.76 -21.83 5.76
C VAL A 122 4.28 -20.82 6.81
N GLY A 123 5.11 -19.83 7.16
CA GLY A 123 4.73 -18.76 8.08
C GLY A 123 3.53 -17.94 7.59
N TRP A 124 3.49 -17.62 6.29
CA TRP A 124 2.33 -17.01 5.64
C TRP A 124 1.07 -17.88 5.79
N ALA A 125 1.16 -19.16 5.49
CA ALA A 125 0.03 -20.08 5.59
C ALA A 125 -0.48 -20.18 7.04
N ILE A 126 0.43 -20.28 8.02
CA ILE A 126 0.09 -20.33 9.45
C ILE A 126 -0.59 -19.04 9.91
N GLY A 127 -0.01 -17.87 9.60
CA GLY A 127 -0.58 -16.59 9.99
C GLY A 127 -1.96 -16.36 9.37
N THR A 128 -2.11 -16.70 8.09
CA THR A 128 -3.39 -16.62 7.37
C THR A 128 -4.42 -17.57 7.98
N ALA A 129 -4.07 -18.84 8.17
CA ALA A 129 -4.96 -19.84 8.76
C ALA A 129 -5.38 -19.47 10.18
N GLY A 130 -4.46 -18.95 11.00
CA GLY A 130 -4.75 -18.46 12.34
C GLY A 130 -5.77 -17.32 12.34
N GLN A 131 -5.66 -16.39 11.40
CA GLN A 131 -6.59 -15.26 11.29
C GLN A 131 -7.97 -15.66 10.78
N PHE A 132 -8.05 -16.55 9.78
CA PHE A 132 -9.36 -17.05 9.35
C PHE A 132 -9.98 -17.98 10.38
N GLY A 133 -9.16 -18.74 11.12
CA GLY A 133 -9.61 -19.54 12.27
C GLY A 133 -10.17 -18.68 13.39
N SER A 134 -9.50 -17.58 13.74
CA SER A 134 -10.01 -16.63 14.75
C SER A 134 -11.32 -15.99 14.29
N LEU A 135 -11.43 -15.61 13.01
CA LEU A 135 -12.67 -15.11 12.42
C LEU A 135 -13.79 -16.15 12.42
N ALA A 136 -13.49 -17.43 12.19
CA ALA A 136 -14.49 -18.50 12.21
C ALA A 136 -15.00 -18.79 13.63
N ILE A 137 -14.13 -18.76 14.64
CA ILE A 137 -14.47 -19.06 16.04
C ILE A 137 -15.15 -17.85 16.72
N LEU A 138 -14.59 -16.65 16.54
CA LEU A 138 -15.04 -15.43 17.23
C LEU A 138 -16.08 -14.64 16.40
N GLY A 139 -16.17 -14.88 15.10
CA GLY A 139 -17.05 -14.16 14.18
C GLY A 139 -18.45 -14.77 14.01
N GLY A 140 -18.88 -15.65 14.92
CA GLY A 140 -20.15 -16.38 14.89
C GLY A 140 -21.45 -15.55 15.00
N GLY A 141 -21.46 -14.29 14.58
CA GLY A 141 -22.64 -13.42 14.58
C GLY A 141 -22.61 -12.39 13.47
N GLY A 142 -23.24 -12.71 12.33
CA GLY A 142 -23.60 -11.74 11.29
C GLY A 142 -22.78 -11.82 10.00
N THR A 143 -23.34 -12.49 8.99
CA THR A 143 -22.93 -12.42 7.58
C THR A 143 -23.05 -11.00 6.98
N SER A 144 -23.62 -10.04 7.72
CA SER A 144 -23.71 -8.62 7.37
C SER A 144 -22.41 -7.83 7.55
N ARG A 145 -21.35 -8.42 8.12
CA ARG A 145 -20.09 -7.71 8.45
C ARG A 145 -19.05 -7.65 7.32
N TRP A 146 -19.26 -8.42 6.24
CA TRP A 146 -18.37 -8.49 5.07
C TRP A 146 -18.88 -7.70 3.86
N GLY A 147 -19.63 -6.62 4.09
CA GLY A 147 -20.11 -5.76 3.02
C GLY A 147 -20.36 -4.36 3.54
N GLY A 148 -19.68 -3.37 2.93
CA GLY A 148 -20.17 -1.99 3.00
C GLY A 148 -21.56 -1.89 2.37
N ASP A 149 -22.33 -0.88 2.77
CA ASP A 149 -23.74 -0.71 2.40
C ASP A 149 -24.02 -1.10 0.93
N PRO A 150 -24.89 -2.10 0.68
CA PRO A 150 -25.22 -2.55 -0.67
C PRO A 150 -25.94 -1.48 -1.51
N GLY A 151 -26.35 -0.36 -0.89
CA GLY A 151 -27.04 0.76 -1.54
C GLY A 151 -26.14 1.79 -2.23
N VAL A 152 -24.82 1.77 -2.03
CA VAL A 152 -23.92 2.69 -2.77
C VAL A 152 -23.66 2.08 -4.14
N ALA A 153 -24.24 2.66 -5.20
CA ALA A 153 -24.02 2.24 -6.58
C ALA A 153 -22.52 2.08 -6.88
N ARG A 154 -22.06 0.82 -6.97
CA ARG A 154 -20.66 0.45 -7.20
C ARG A 154 -20.35 0.62 -8.68
N SER A 155 -20.08 1.87 -9.09
CA SER A 155 -19.68 2.17 -10.47
C SER A 155 -18.25 1.70 -10.71
N ALA A 156 -18.04 0.82 -11.69
CA ALA A 156 -16.72 0.42 -12.15
C ALA A 156 -15.87 1.64 -12.56
N GLY A 157 -16.49 2.66 -13.15
CA GLY A 157 -15.86 3.93 -13.47
C GLY A 157 -15.36 4.68 -12.24
N LYS A 158 -16.16 4.70 -11.16
CA LYS A 158 -15.75 5.30 -9.87
C LYS A 158 -14.59 4.52 -9.24
N THR A 159 -14.63 3.19 -9.25
CA THR A 159 -13.54 2.35 -8.72
C THR A 159 -12.23 2.57 -9.48
N LEU A 160 -12.30 2.68 -10.81
CA LEU A 160 -11.14 2.95 -11.65
C LEU A 160 -10.62 4.37 -11.48
N PHE A 161 -11.51 5.36 -11.42
CA PHE A 161 -11.12 6.75 -11.14
C PHE A 161 -10.40 6.85 -9.78
N LEU A 162 -10.97 6.26 -8.73
CA LEU A 162 -10.36 6.26 -7.40
C LEU A 162 -9.06 5.46 -7.34
N LEU A 163 -8.91 4.41 -8.15
CA LEU A 163 -7.61 3.74 -8.33
C LEU A 163 -6.57 4.75 -8.84
N LEU A 164 -6.88 5.41 -9.96
CA LEU A 164 -5.95 6.35 -10.57
C LEU A 164 -5.66 7.52 -9.62
N GLU A 165 -6.68 8.08 -8.99
CA GLU A 165 -6.55 9.23 -8.10
C GLU A 165 -5.77 8.89 -6.82
N ARG A 166 -6.13 7.80 -6.15
CA ARG A 166 -5.59 7.46 -4.82
C ARG A 166 -4.32 6.63 -4.86
N VAL A 167 -4.17 5.77 -5.85
CA VAL A 167 -2.95 4.99 -6.01
C VAL A 167 -1.92 5.80 -6.79
N LEU A 168 -2.31 6.47 -7.89
CA LEU A 168 -1.35 7.16 -8.74
C LEU A 168 -1.21 8.65 -8.45
N GLY A 169 -2.33 9.39 -8.45
CA GLY A 169 -2.34 10.85 -8.29
C GLY A 169 -1.68 11.29 -7.00
N TYR A 170 -2.25 10.91 -5.86
CA TYR A 170 -1.76 11.32 -4.54
C TYR A 170 -0.32 10.90 -4.23
N ASN A 171 0.17 9.80 -4.81
CA ASN A 171 1.48 9.27 -4.44
C ASN A 171 2.61 9.70 -5.39
N PHE A 172 2.31 9.94 -6.67
CA PHE A 172 3.34 10.09 -7.69
C PHE A 172 3.24 11.37 -8.51
N LEU A 173 2.10 12.08 -8.52
CA LEU A 173 1.99 13.37 -9.20
C LEU A 173 2.30 14.49 -8.21
N PRO A 174 3.32 15.33 -8.44
CA PRO A 174 3.61 16.46 -7.56
C PRO A 174 2.56 17.56 -7.71
N PHE A 175 2.26 18.25 -6.60
CA PHE A 175 1.22 19.28 -6.50
C PHE A 175 -0.21 18.85 -6.96
N TRP A 176 -0.54 17.56 -6.80
CA TRP A 176 -1.88 17.03 -7.04
C TRP A 176 -2.90 17.63 -6.04
N PRO A 177 -4.10 18.02 -6.49
CA PRO A 177 -5.11 18.61 -5.60
C PRO A 177 -5.49 17.68 -4.43
N ARG A 178 -5.62 18.24 -3.22
CA ARG A 178 -6.16 17.51 -2.05
C ARG A 178 -7.65 17.23 -2.23
N ILE A 179 -8.15 16.18 -1.59
CA ILE A 179 -9.58 15.83 -1.62
C ILE A 179 -10.31 16.97 -0.92
N SER A 180 -11.20 17.65 -1.63
CA SER A 180 -12.01 18.74 -1.09
C SER A 180 -13.47 18.30 -0.91
N ALA A 181 -14.24 19.00 -0.09
CA ALA A 181 -15.68 18.73 0.08
C ALA A 181 -16.45 18.84 -1.25
N GLU A 182 -15.93 19.62 -2.20
CA GLU A 182 -16.52 19.81 -3.54
C GLU A 182 -16.50 18.53 -4.38
N ASP A 183 -15.53 17.63 -4.15
CA ASP A 183 -15.42 16.33 -4.82
C ASP A 183 -16.58 15.37 -4.47
N TYR A 184 -17.37 15.69 -3.44
CA TYR A 184 -18.55 14.95 -3.01
C TYR A 184 -19.88 15.60 -3.43
N SER A 185 -19.83 16.77 -4.08
CA SER A 185 -21.03 17.41 -4.63
C SER A 185 -21.59 16.57 -5.80
N HIS A 186 -22.91 16.54 -5.96
CA HIS A 186 -23.62 15.66 -6.90
C HIS A 186 -23.37 15.92 -8.40
N GLY A 187 -22.39 16.75 -8.77
CA GLY A 187 -22.09 17.14 -10.15
C GLY A 187 -20.69 16.73 -10.61
N VAL A 188 -20.57 16.33 -11.88
CA VAL A 188 -19.26 16.20 -12.54
C VAL A 188 -18.75 17.61 -12.83
N THR A 189 -17.80 18.10 -12.02
CA THR A 189 -17.17 19.39 -12.25
C THR A 189 -16.14 19.31 -13.38
N SER A 190 -15.85 20.43 -14.03
CA SER A 190 -14.79 20.53 -15.05
C SER A 190 -13.42 20.16 -14.49
N ASP A 191 -13.15 20.48 -13.22
CA ASP A 191 -11.94 20.09 -12.51
C ASP A 191 -11.78 18.56 -12.41
N LEU A 192 -12.86 17.85 -12.05
CA LEU A 192 -12.85 16.39 -11.96
C LEU A 192 -12.51 15.73 -13.31
N VAL A 193 -13.04 16.29 -14.41
CA VAL A 193 -12.75 15.81 -15.77
C VAL A 193 -11.29 16.04 -16.14
N VAL A 194 -10.74 17.23 -15.86
CA VAL A 194 -9.33 17.53 -16.13
C VAL A 194 -8.41 16.61 -15.31
N ARG A 195 -8.71 16.41 -14.03
CA ARG A 195 -7.98 15.47 -13.16
C ARG A 195 -8.03 14.05 -13.72
N ALA A 196 -9.20 13.57 -14.12
CA ALA A 196 -9.36 12.25 -14.73
C ALA A 196 -8.49 12.11 -16.00
N LEU A 197 -8.48 13.12 -16.88
CA LEU A 197 -7.67 13.10 -18.10
C LEU A 197 -6.17 13.05 -17.81
N ILE A 198 -5.67 13.88 -16.89
CA ILE A 198 -4.25 13.88 -16.50
C ILE A 198 -3.86 12.50 -15.94
N LEU A 199 -4.71 11.93 -15.08
CA LEU A 199 -4.49 10.61 -14.49
C LEU A 199 -4.50 9.48 -15.52
N VAL A 200 -5.40 9.53 -16.51
CA VAL A 200 -5.44 8.56 -17.62
C VAL A 200 -4.17 8.64 -18.45
N VAL A 201 -3.71 9.86 -18.79
CA VAL A 201 -2.46 10.06 -19.54
C VAL A 201 -1.27 9.54 -18.74
N PHE A 202 -1.16 9.93 -17.46
CA PHE A 202 -0.08 9.48 -16.59
C PHE A 202 -0.07 7.96 -16.38
N GLY A 203 -1.24 7.37 -16.08
CA GLY A 203 -1.42 5.92 -15.96
C GLY A 203 -1.05 5.19 -17.26
N GLY A 204 -1.46 5.73 -18.42
CA GLY A 204 -1.09 5.21 -19.73
C GLY A 204 0.42 5.22 -19.97
N LEU A 205 1.11 6.30 -19.60
CA LEU A 205 2.57 6.40 -19.68
C LEU A 205 3.26 5.36 -18.77
N LEU A 206 2.74 5.14 -17.56
CA LEU A 206 3.25 4.11 -16.65
C LEU A 206 3.05 2.70 -17.21
N VAL A 207 1.88 2.40 -17.78
CA VAL A 207 1.62 1.11 -18.43
C VAL A 207 2.61 0.88 -19.57
N VAL A 208 2.81 1.88 -20.44
CA VAL A 208 3.80 1.79 -21.53
C VAL A 208 5.21 1.58 -20.98
N PHE A 209 5.58 2.26 -19.89
CA PHE A 209 6.88 2.11 -19.24
C PHE A 209 7.10 0.68 -18.71
N PHE A 210 6.11 0.10 -18.02
CA PHE A 210 6.17 -1.27 -17.52
C PHE A 210 6.16 -2.32 -18.64
N LEU A 211 5.33 -2.15 -19.67
CA LEU A 211 5.32 -3.07 -20.82
C LEU A 211 6.68 -3.07 -21.54
N ARG A 212 7.32 -1.89 -21.66
CA ARG A 212 8.67 -1.78 -22.21
C ARG A 212 9.73 -2.39 -21.28
N SER A 213 9.61 -2.23 -19.95
CA SER A 213 10.59 -2.82 -19.01
C SER A 213 10.50 -4.35 -19.03
N VAL A 214 9.29 -4.90 -19.05
CA VAL A 214 9.04 -6.34 -19.23
C VAL A 214 9.65 -6.84 -20.54
N ARG A 215 9.42 -6.14 -21.66
CA ARG A 215 9.99 -6.50 -22.96
C ARG A 215 11.52 -6.49 -22.95
N VAL A 216 12.14 -5.48 -22.33
CA VAL A 216 13.61 -5.38 -22.20
C VAL A 216 14.14 -6.48 -21.29
N GLY A 217 13.55 -6.69 -20.12
CA GLY A 217 13.97 -7.72 -19.18
C GLY A 217 13.89 -9.13 -19.77
N LEU A 218 12.82 -9.44 -20.53
CA LEU A 218 12.71 -10.71 -21.24
C LEU A 218 13.81 -10.89 -22.30
N ARG A 219 14.17 -9.84 -23.03
CA ARG A 219 15.29 -9.88 -24.00
C ARG A 219 16.64 -10.08 -23.32
N CYS A 220 16.83 -9.48 -22.14
CA CYS A 220 18.07 -9.58 -21.35
C CYS A 220 18.13 -10.83 -20.47
N LYS A 221 17.12 -11.72 -20.53
CA LYS A 221 16.99 -12.91 -19.66
C LYS A 221 16.90 -12.60 -18.16
N GLU A 222 16.46 -11.40 -17.80
CA GLU A 222 16.18 -10.98 -16.42
C GLU A 222 14.80 -11.47 -15.96
N THR A 223 14.53 -12.77 -16.09
CA THR A 223 13.19 -13.35 -15.89
C THR A 223 12.67 -13.19 -14.46
N ASP A 224 13.56 -13.21 -13.46
CA ASP A 224 13.20 -13.02 -12.06
C ASP A 224 12.68 -11.60 -11.78
N GLN A 225 13.35 -10.58 -12.30
CA GLN A 225 12.93 -9.18 -12.15
C GLN A 225 11.65 -8.87 -12.94
N VAL A 226 11.50 -9.46 -14.14
CA VAL A 226 10.28 -9.32 -14.93
C VAL A 226 9.08 -9.92 -14.18
N LEU A 227 9.25 -11.12 -13.65
CA LEU A 227 8.17 -11.82 -12.97
C LEU A 227 7.81 -11.14 -11.63
N SER A 228 8.78 -10.58 -10.91
CA SER A 228 8.50 -9.78 -9.72
C SER A 228 7.67 -8.53 -10.05
N VAL A 229 7.95 -7.83 -11.17
CA VAL A 229 7.12 -6.71 -11.64
C VAL A 229 5.70 -7.15 -11.96
N VAL A 230 5.53 -8.22 -12.75
CA VAL A 230 4.21 -8.69 -13.19
C VAL A 230 3.36 -9.16 -12.00
N VAL A 231 3.93 -9.97 -11.11
CA VAL A 231 3.20 -10.49 -9.93
C VAL A 231 2.85 -9.34 -8.99
N SER A 232 3.77 -8.42 -8.73
CA SER A 232 3.54 -7.27 -7.85
C SER A 232 2.43 -6.35 -8.35
N LEU A 233 2.44 -5.96 -9.63
CA LEU A 233 1.39 -5.12 -10.21
C LEU A 233 0.04 -5.84 -10.18
N SER A 234 0.01 -7.12 -10.54
CA SER A 234 -1.22 -7.91 -10.57
C SER A 234 -1.84 -8.03 -9.18
N VAL A 235 -1.01 -8.27 -8.16
CA VAL A 235 -1.45 -8.36 -6.77
C VAL A 235 -1.93 -7.00 -6.25
N GLY A 236 -1.22 -5.91 -6.52
CA GLY A 236 -1.65 -4.56 -6.11
C GLY A 236 -2.97 -4.13 -6.74
N ILE A 237 -3.13 -4.33 -8.06
CA ILE A 237 -4.37 -4.00 -8.78
C ILE A 237 -5.51 -4.91 -8.31
N GLY A 238 -5.27 -6.23 -8.21
CA GLY A 238 -6.27 -7.20 -7.75
C GLY A 238 -6.74 -6.90 -6.32
N TYR A 239 -5.82 -6.54 -5.43
CA TYR A 239 -6.12 -6.11 -4.06
C TYR A 239 -7.06 -4.89 -4.05
N TRP A 240 -6.75 -3.85 -4.83
CA TRP A 240 -7.60 -2.66 -4.91
C TRP A 240 -8.98 -3.00 -5.46
N LEU A 241 -9.07 -3.72 -6.58
CA LEU A 241 -10.34 -4.05 -7.21
C LEU A 241 -11.21 -4.88 -6.26
N PHE A 242 -10.64 -5.86 -5.57
CA PHE A 242 -11.35 -6.67 -4.59
C PHE A 242 -11.86 -5.83 -3.41
N LEU A 243 -11.02 -5.00 -2.80
CA LEU A 243 -11.46 -4.22 -1.63
C LEU A 243 -12.41 -3.08 -2.01
N ALA A 244 -12.19 -2.43 -3.14
CA ALA A 244 -13.11 -1.41 -3.64
C ALA A 244 -14.50 -1.98 -3.94
N THR A 245 -14.56 -3.24 -4.40
CA THR A 245 -15.83 -3.93 -4.66
C THR A 245 -16.50 -4.46 -3.40
N VAL A 246 -15.76 -4.87 -2.37
CA VAL A 246 -16.31 -5.47 -1.14
C VAL A 246 -16.55 -4.44 -0.02
N PHE A 247 -15.61 -3.51 0.20
CA PHE A 247 -15.55 -2.62 1.38
C PHE A 247 -15.63 -1.13 1.04
N SER A 248 -15.97 -0.77 -0.21
CA SER A 248 -15.80 0.58 -0.76
C SER A 248 -14.34 0.96 -0.99
N ALA A 249 -14.10 1.77 -2.02
CA ALA A 249 -12.79 2.31 -2.31
C ALA A 249 -12.46 3.36 -1.25
N GLU A 250 -11.90 2.93 -0.11
CA GLU A 250 -11.38 3.81 0.94
C GLU A 250 -9.88 4.13 0.76
N PRO A 251 -9.38 5.29 1.23
CA PRO A 251 -7.98 5.69 1.02
C PRO A 251 -6.96 4.71 1.61
N ARG A 252 -7.25 4.10 2.77
CA ARG A 252 -6.37 3.11 3.42
C ARG A 252 -6.02 1.91 2.54
N TYR A 253 -6.94 1.50 1.67
CA TYR A 253 -6.72 0.37 0.76
C TYR A 253 -5.81 0.74 -0.43
N ALA A 254 -5.46 2.01 -0.63
CA ALA A 254 -4.54 2.45 -1.67
C ALA A 254 -3.06 2.35 -1.25
N VAL A 255 -2.75 2.21 0.05
CA VAL A 255 -1.37 2.11 0.59
C VAL A 255 -0.61 0.97 -0.08
N PHE A 256 -1.15 -0.25 -0.03
CA PHE A 256 -0.48 -1.43 -0.57
C PHE A 256 -0.35 -1.40 -2.11
N PRO A 257 -1.41 -1.09 -2.89
CA PRO A 257 -1.27 -0.89 -4.34
C PRO A 257 -0.24 0.18 -4.72
N ALA A 258 -0.18 1.31 -4.00
CA ALA A 258 0.80 2.37 -4.26
C ALA A 258 2.23 1.87 -4.00
N PHE A 259 2.42 1.12 -2.92
CA PHE A 259 3.68 0.44 -2.64
C PHE A 259 4.05 -0.55 -3.76
N CYS A 260 3.10 -1.35 -4.27
CA CYS A 260 3.35 -2.24 -5.41
C CYS A 260 3.79 -1.48 -6.66
N VAL A 261 3.14 -0.35 -6.98
CA VAL A 261 3.52 0.49 -8.13
C VAL A 261 4.95 1.01 -7.95
N LEU A 262 5.29 1.51 -6.76
CA LEU A 262 6.65 1.98 -6.48
C LEU A 262 7.69 0.86 -6.56
N TYR A 263 7.41 -0.31 -5.98
CA TYR A 263 8.27 -1.49 -6.09
C TYR A 263 8.56 -1.83 -7.56
N CYS A 264 7.52 -1.78 -8.40
CA CYS A 264 7.63 -2.07 -9.83
C CYS A 264 8.37 -0.98 -10.59
N LEU A 265 8.19 0.29 -10.22
CA LEU A 265 8.94 1.42 -10.78
C LEU A 265 10.44 1.24 -10.51
N LEU A 266 10.83 0.98 -9.26
CA LEU A 266 12.22 0.80 -8.88
C LEU A 266 12.85 -0.42 -9.53
N THR A 267 12.12 -1.54 -9.58
CA THR A 267 12.59 -2.76 -10.25
C THR A 267 12.73 -2.55 -11.75
N SER A 268 11.78 -1.86 -12.38
CA SER A 268 11.84 -1.51 -13.81
C SER A 268 12.99 -0.56 -14.13
N VAL A 269 13.26 0.42 -13.25
CA VAL A 269 14.45 1.28 -13.34
C VAL A 269 15.73 0.44 -13.27
N GLY A 270 15.79 -0.57 -12.40
CA GLY A 270 16.87 -1.56 -12.35
C GLY A 270 17.08 -2.28 -13.68
N ILE A 271 16.00 -2.85 -14.25
CA ILE A 271 16.01 -3.54 -15.55
C ILE A 271 16.57 -2.63 -16.67
N TYR A 272 16.24 -1.33 -16.66
CA TYR A 272 16.77 -0.38 -17.65
C TYR A 272 18.21 0.06 -17.40
N ARG A 273 18.68 0.06 -16.15
CA ARG A 273 20.05 0.43 -15.80
C ARG A 273 21.05 -0.71 -16.03
N GLU A 274 20.61 -1.95 -15.88
CA GLU A 274 21.48 -3.14 -15.95
C GLU A 274 21.42 -4.00 -17.23
N PRO A 275 20.94 -3.55 -18.43
CA PRO A 275 20.94 -4.45 -19.58
C PRO A 275 22.34 -4.53 -20.18
N GLY A 276 23.04 -5.65 -19.94
CA GLY A 276 24.10 -6.17 -20.81
C GLY A 276 25.04 -5.12 -21.44
N ARG A 277 25.72 -4.32 -20.61
CA ARG A 277 26.97 -3.54 -20.87
C ARG A 277 27.13 -2.69 -22.15
N LYS A 278 26.16 -2.52 -23.06
CA LYS A 278 26.44 -1.90 -24.39
C LYS A 278 25.62 -0.68 -24.84
N GLU A 279 24.42 -0.39 -24.34
CA GLU A 279 23.68 0.80 -24.80
C GLU A 279 23.73 1.97 -23.80
N ARG A 280 24.77 2.80 -23.95
CA ARG A 280 25.13 3.90 -23.05
C ARG A 280 24.29 5.19 -23.20
N GLY A 281 23.14 5.17 -23.88
CA GLY A 281 22.53 6.39 -24.45
C GLY A 281 21.22 6.94 -23.86
N LYS A 282 20.55 6.28 -22.90
CA LYS A 282 19.19 6.68 -22.44
C LYS A 282 19.04 6.92 -20.92
N TRP A 283 20.15 7.16 -20.24
CA TRP A 283 20.25 7.31 -18.78
C TRP A 283 19.49 8.49 -18.13
N PRO A 284 19.40 9.70 -18.72
CA PRO A 284 18.81 10.84 -18.00
C PRO A 284 17.30 10.69 -17.76
N LYS A 285 16.58 9.95 -18.61
CA LYS A 285 15.13 9.73 -18.46
C LYS A 285 14.78 8.74 -17.34
N VAL A 286 15.68 7.80 -17.04
CA VAL A 286 15.48 6.77 -16.00
C VAL A 286 15.78 7.32 -14.61
N LEU A 287 16.73 8.28 -14.50
CA LEU A 287 17.01 8.99 -13.25
C LEU A 287 15.89 9.94 -12.82
N PHE A 288 15.07 10.40 -13.77
CA PHE A 288 13.95 11.29 -13.50
C PHE A 288 12.84 10.59 -12.68
N VAL A 289 12.71 9.27 -12.77
CA VAL A 289 11.66 8.51 -12.07
C VAL A 289 11.84 8.54 -10.54
N PRO A 290 13.01 8.18 -9.97
CA PRO A 290 13.26 8.36 -8.53
C PRO A 290 13.11 9.81 -8.07
N LEU A 291 13.54 10.77 -8.88
CA LEU A 291 13.42 12.19 -8.56
C LEU A 291 11.94 12.62 -8.49
N MET A 292 11.12 12.20 -9.45
CA MET A 292 9.67 12.44 -9.41
C MET A 292 9.01 11.85 -8.17
N VAL A 293 9.40 10.63 -7.78
CA VAL A 293 8.88 9.99 -6.55
C VAL A 293 9.26 10.82 -5.33
N ILE A 294 10.52 11.27 -5.23
CA ILE A 294 10.99 12.10 -4.11
C ILE A 294 10.26 13.45 -4.07
N VAL A 295 10.08 14.11 -5.22
CA VAL A 295 9.36 15.39 -5.30
C VAL A 295 7.87 15.19 -5.01
N GLY A 296 7.27 14.08 -5.44
CA GLY A 296 5.90 13.67 -5.09
C GLY A 296 5.75 13.50 -3.58
N PHE A 297 6.69 12.82 -2.94
CA PHE A 297 6.72 12.65 -1.48
C PHE A 297 6.86 14.01 -0.78
N ALA A 298 7.82 14.84 -1.19
CA ALA A 298 8.06 16.14 -0.57
C ALA A 298 6.90 17.13 -0.73
N SER A 299 6.14 17.04 -1.82
CA SER A 299 5.03 17.97 -2.11
C SER A 299 3.72 17.63 -1.40
N HIS A 300 3.50 16.36 -1.04
CA HIS A 300 2.21 15.92 -0.46
C HIS A 300 2.31 15.28 0.91
N TRP A 301 3.50 14.90 1.35
CA TRP A 301 3.62 14.28 2.65
C TRP A 301 3.31 15.32 3.73
N THR A 302 2.20 15.10 4.42
CA THR A 302 1.83 15.82 5.64
C THR A 302 1.53 14.81 6.73
N PRO A 303 2.04 15.02 7.96
CA PRO A 303 1.64 14.19 9.10
C PRO A 303 0.12 14.31 9.31
N SER A 304 -0.52 13.23 9.74
CA SER A 304 -1.96 13.21 10.02
C SER A 304 -2.30 14.22 11.13
N GLU A 305 -3.02 15.29 10.80
CA GLU A 305 -3.32 16.42 11.70
C GLU A 305 -4.20 16.05 12.92
N ILE A 306 -4.91 14.92 12.92
CA ILE A 306 -5.84 14.55 14.02
C ILE A 306 -5.36 13.36 14.86
N ARG A 307 -4.36 12.59 14.43
CA ARG A 307 -4.15 11.25 15.00
C ARG A 307 -2.72 10.98 15.46
N SER A 308 -1.88 12.01 15.56
CA SER A 308 -0.55 11.92 16.21
C SER A 308 -0.64 11.36 17.63
N ASP A 309 -1.72 11.68 18.35
CA ASP A 309 -1.83 11.49 19.81
C ASP A 309 -2.80 10.38 20.27
N GLY A 310 -3.33 9.55 19.36
CA GLY A 310 -4.14 8.37 19.69
C GLY A 310 -5.60 8.43 19.21
N PRO A 311 -6.48 7.50 19.68
CA PRO A 311 -7.86 7.41 19.22
C PRO A 311 -8.68 8.64 19.68
N THR A 312 -8.90 9.58 18.77
CA THR A 312 -9.55 10.87 19.05
C THR A 312 -11.07 10.83 19.08
N TRP A 313 -11.71 9.71 18.70
CA TRP A 313 -13.16 9.60 18.79
C TRP A 313 -13.64 9.71 20.23
N SER A 314 -12.97 9.08 21.21
CA SER A 314 -13.38 9.19 22.61
C SER A 314 -13.23 10.60 23.16
N ALA A 315 -12.16 11.31 22.80
CA ALA A 315 -11.94 12.69 23.20
C ALA A 315 -12.95 13.64 22.52
N GLY A 316 -13.17 13.49 21.21
CA GLY A 316 -14.17 14.26 20.46
C GLY A 316 -15.60 14.00 20.94
N LEU A 317 -15.92 12.75 21.26
CA LEU A 317 -17.21 12.36 21.86
C LEU A 317 -17.36 12.89 23.29
N TYR A 318 -16.28 12.95 24.07
CA TYR A 318 -16.30 13.54 25.41
C TYR A 318 -16.54 15.05 25.36
N VAL A 319 -15.87 15.76 24.45
CA VAL A 319 -16.10 17.19 24.20
C VAL A 319 -17.51 17.45 23.68
N ALA A 320 -18.00 16.63 22.74
CA ALA A 320 -19.37 16.69 22.25
C ALA A 320 -20.39 16.43 23.38
N ALA A 321 -20.14 15.44 24.23
CA ALA A 321 -20.99 15.13 25.38
C ALA A 321 -21.03 16.27 26.39
N GLU A 322 -19.91 16.97 26.62
CA GLU A 322 -19.87 18.17 27.47
C GLU A 322 -20.63 19.35 26.83
N GLY A 323 -20.53 19.51 25.50
CA GLY A 323 -21.31 20.49 24.74
C GLY A 323 -22.82 20.29 24.85
N CYS A 324 -23.28 19.03 24.85
CA CYS A 324 -24.68 18.67 25.07
C CYS A 324 -25.18 18.88 26.51
N ARG A 325 -24.29 19.17 27.48
CA ARG A 325 -24.71 19.52 28.85
C ARG A 325 -25.13 20.98 29.00
N VAL A 326 -24.85 21.82 28.01
CA VAL A 326 -25.28 23.22 28.02
C VAL A 326 -26.78 23.31 27.73
N PRO A 327 -27.59 23.97 28.59
CA PRO A 327 -29.03 24.08 28.36
C PRO A 327 -29.34 24.76 27.02
N GLY A 328 -30.04 24.03 26.12
CA GLY A 328 -30.45 24.52 24.80
C GLY A 328 -29.66 23.95 23.62
N ALA A 329 -28.59 23.17 23.84
CA ALA A 329 -27.91 22.43 22.78
C ALA A 329 -28.68 21.15 22.43
N MET A 330 -29.12 21.02 21.16
CA MET A 330 -29.85 19.84 20.66
C MET A 330 -28.96 18.85 19.90
N THR A 331 -27.81 19.32 19.40
CA THR A 331 -26.86 18.53 18.61
C THR A 331 -25.43 18.90 18.98
N ALA A 332 -24.51 17.95 18.81
CA ALA A 332 -23.08 18.22 18.93
C ALA A 332 -22.34 17.79 17.67
N THR A 333 -21.37 18.60 17.24
CA THR A 333 -20.58 18.30 16.04
C THR A 333 -19.20 17.77 16.43
N VAL A 334 -18.83 16.63 15.84
CA VAL A 334 -17.50 16.06 15.96
C VAL A 334 -16.76 16.24 14.64
N PRO A 335 -15.64 16.98 14.59
CA PRO A 335 -14.88 17.15 13.36
C PRO A 335 -14.26 15.83 12.89
N ILE A 336 -14.33 15.57 11.58
CA ILE A 336 -13.74 14.41 10.91
C ILE A 336 -12.69 14.85 9.88
N ILE A 337 -11.82 13.93 9.48
CA ILE A 337 -10.70 14.22 8.55
C ILE A 337 -11.26 14.44 7.14
N PRO A 338 -10.76 15.45 6.38
CA PRO A 338 -9.75 16.42 6.77
C PRO A 338 -10.28 17.67 7.52
N ILE A 339 -9.57 18.13 8.57
CA ILE A 339 -9.98 19.30 9.39
C ILE A 339 -10.07 20.57 8.54
N TYR A 340 -9.11 20.75 7.62
CA TYR A 340 -9.07 21.91 6.73
C TYR A 340 -10.30 22.02 5.81
N ALA A 341 -11.10 20.96 5.69
CA ALA A 341 -12.35 20.97 4.92
C ALA A 341 -13.59 21.18 5.80
N ASN A 342 -13.45 21.44 7.11
CA ASN A 342 -14.56 21.60 8.08
C ASN A 342 -15.58 20.46 8.04
N TRP A 343 -15.13 19.23 7.81
CA TRP A 343 -16.05 18.09 7.84
C TRP A 343 -16.44 17.77 9.28
N THR A 344 -17.73 17.61 9.53
CA THR A 344 -18.27 17.29 10.86
C THR A 344 -19.30 16.17 10.77
N VAL A 345 -19.41 15.40 11.85
CA VAL A 345 -20.53 14.50 12.11
C VAL A 345 -21.38 15.15 13.19
N GLU A 346 -22.65 15.34 12.90
CA GLU A 346 -23.63 15.81 13.86
C GLU A 346 -24.18 14.60 14.65
N LEU A 347 -24.18 14.71 15.97
CA LEU A 347 -24.61 13.70 16.94
C LEU A 347 -25.82 14.18 17.72
#